data_AF-A0A1H7KPC7-F1
#
_entry.id   AF-A0A1H7KPC7-F1
#
_cell.length_a   1.000
_cell.length_b   1.000
_cell.length_c   1.000
_cell.angle_alpha   90.00
_cell.angle_beta   90.00
_cell.angle_gamma   90.00
#
_symmetry.space_group_name_H-M   'P 1'
#
loop_
_entity.id
_entity.type
_entity.pdbx_description
1 polymer ?
#
loop_
_entity_poly.entity_id
_entity_poly.type
_entity_poly.pdbx_seq_one_letter_code
_entity_poly.pdbx_strand_id
1 'polypeptide(L)' 'MHQNVAHAFQTRICWMGYTHKIEVDVFGTLVHFEPDEERNYRAILLDPTAESSTEIKPGLLQAIATYLEEQIKSK' A
#
# COMPACT_ATOMS: atom_id res chain seq x y z
N MET A 1 -10.84 -17.50 -15.35
CA MET A 1 -10.88 -17.91 -13.93
C MET A 1 -9.86 -17.06 -13.18
N HIS A 2 -10.28 -16.23 -12.23
CA HIS A 2 -9.34 -15.54 -11.34
C HIS A 2 -8.99 -16.50 -10.19
N GLN A 3 -7.74 -16.94 -10.12
CA GLN A 3 -7.27 -17.72 -8.97
C GLN A 3 -7.05 -16.76 -7.79
N ASN A 4 -7.61 -17.09 -6.62
CA ASN A 4 -7.27 -16.40 -5.38
C ASN A 4 -5.87 -16.86 -4.95
N VAL A 5 -4.87 -16.08 -5.32
CA VAL A 5 -3.47 -16.32 -4.95
C VAL A 5 -3.12 -15.40 -3.79
N ALA A 6 -2.57 -15.96 -2.72
CA ALA A 6 -2.01 -15.17 -1.63
C ALA A 6 -0.70 -14.54 -2.09
N HIS A 7 -0.54 -13.24 -1.84
CA HIS A 7 0.68 -12.50 -2.12
C HIS A 7 1.34 -12.07 -0.81
N ALA A 8 2.67 -12.07 -0.80
CA ALA A 8 3.48 -11.49 0.25
C ALA A 8 4.35 -10.40 -0.36
N PHE A 9 4.43 -9.25 0.30
CA PHE A 9 5.18 -8.08 -0.16
C PHE A 9 6.23 -7.69 0.87
N GLN A 10 7.37 -7.19 0.39
CA GLN A 10 8.35 -6.58 1.27
C GLN A 10 7.88 -5.19 1.68
N THR A 11 8.06 -4.86 2.96
CA THR A 11 7.57 -3.60 3.53
C THR A 11 8.57 -2.95 4.46
N ARG A 12 8.51 -1.62 4.56
CA ARG A 12 9.24 -0.83 5.55
C ARG A 12 8.31 0.21 6.18
N ILE A 13 8.37 0.33 7.51
CA ILE A 13 7.72 1.43 8.23
C ILE A 13 8.67 2.64 8.24
N CYS A 14 8.17 3.78 7.78
CA CYS A 14 8.88 5.04 7.75
C CYS A 14 8.18 6.03 8.70
N TRP A 15 8.83 6.35 9.81
CA TRP A 15 8.33 7.30 10.80
C TRP A 15 8.61 8.74 10.39
N MET A 16 7.61 9.61 10.47
CA MET A 16 7.71 11.03 10.10
C MET A 16 7.01 11.89 11.17
N GLY A 17 7.72 12.20 12.25
CA GLY A 17 7.16 12.94 13.38
C GLY A 17 6.04 12.15 14.07
N TYR A 18 4.83 12.72 14.09
CA TYR A 18 3.64 12.09 14.69
C TYR A 18 2.84 11.21 13.73
N THR A 19 3.28 11.08 12.48
CA THR A 19 2.66 10.19 11.49
C THR A 19 3.67 9.13 11.03
N HIS A 20 3.17 8.14 10.34
CA HIS A 20 3.97 7.11 9.70
C HIS A 20 3.44 6.83 8.30
N LYS A 21 4.31 6.29 7.48
CA LYS A 21 3.92 5.64 6.23
C LYS A 21 4.49 4.24 6.15
N ILE A 22 3.85 3.42 5.35
CA ILE A 22 4.31 2.06 5.06
C ILE A 22 4.71 2.03 3.60
N GLU A 23 6.00 1.89 3.35
CA GLU A 23 6.53 1.66 2.01
C GLU A 23 6.41 0.17 1.69
N VAL A 24 5.80 -0.13 0.54
CA VAL A 24 5.56 -1.49 0.07
C VAL A 24 6.12 -1.61 -1.34
N ASP A 25 6.95 -2.62 -1.57
CA ASP A 25 7.36 -3.01 -2.91
C ASP A 25 6.29 -3.93 -3.51
N VAL A 26 5.53 -3.40 -4.46
CA VAL A 26 4.47 -4.12 -5.18
C VAL A 26 4.99 -4.41 -6.59
N PHE A 27 5.54 -5.62 -6.77
CA PHE A 27 6.05 -6.09 -8.06
C PHE A 27 7.11 -5.17 -8.70
N GLY A 28 7.98 -4.57 -7.89
CA GLY A 28 9.03 -3.65 -8.33
C GLY A 28 8.63 -2.18 -8.30
N THR A 29 7.36 -1.86 -8.03
CA THR A 29 6.89 -0.49 -7.82
C THR A 29 6.83 -0.19 -6.33
N LEU A 30 7.54 0.85 -5.89
CA LEU A 30 7.42 1.37 -4.54
C LEU A 30 6.13 2.19 -4.39
N VAL A 31 5.33 1.81 -3.39
CA VAL A 31 4.08 2.47 -3.03
C VAL A 31 4.14 2.88 -1.56
N HIS A 32 3.83 4.14 -1.27
CA HIS A 32 3.63 4.63 0.09
C HIS A 32 2.17 4.54 0.48
N PHE A 33 1.89 3.88 1.59
CA PHE A 33 0.59 3.84 2.23
C PHE A 33 0.62 4.78 3.43
N GLU A 34 -0.17 5.85 3.36
CA GLU A 34 -0.21 6.92 4.37
C GLU A 34 -1.62 7.05 4.96
N PRO A 35 -1.76 7.19 6.30
CA PRO A 35 -3.05 7.50 6.89
C PRO A 35 -3.49 8.92 6.51
N ASP A 36 -4.76 9.09 6.16
CA ASP A 36 -5.42 10.38 6.02
C ASP A 36 -5.98 10.89 7.36
N GLU A 37 -6.71 12.01 7.35
CA GLU A 37 -7.31 12.60 8.55
C GLU A 37 -8.30 11.65 9.25
N GLU A 38 -8.94 10.75 8.50
CA GLU A 38 -9.91 9.75 9.00
C GLU A 38 -9.24 8.41 9.35
N ARG A 39 -7.90 8.32 9.25
CA ARG A 39 -7.11 7.09 9.42
C ARG A 39 -7.42 6.01 8.39
N ASN A 40 -7.91 6.39 7.22
CA ASN A 40 -7.94 5.51 6.05
C ASN A 40 -6.60 5.60 5.34
N TYR A 41 -6.15 4.51 4.73
CA TYR A 41 -4.86 4.48 4.06
C TYR A 41 -5.01 4.83 2.59
N ARG A 42 -4.23 5.82 2.15
CA ARG A 42 -4.11 6.19 0.74
C ARG A 42 -2.83 5.65 0.17
N ALA A 43 -2.90 5.07 -1.03
CA ALA A 43 -1.75 4.61 -1.78
C ALA A 43 -1.18 5.74 -2.65
N ILE A 44 0.11 6.00 -2.52
CA ILE A 44 0.87 7.01 -3.27
C ILE A 44 1.99 6.30 -4.02
N LEU A 45 1.95 6.35 -5.35
CA LEU A 45 3.03 5.83 -6.19
C LEU A 45 4.21 6.82 -6.17
N LEU A 46 5.43 6.34 -5.93
CA LEU A 46 6.61 7.21 -5.93
C LEU A 46 6.99 7.65 -7.34
N ASP A 47 6.83 6.75 -8.31
CA ASP A 47 6.98 7.03 -9.72
C ASP A 47 5.72 6.57 -10.47
N PRO A 48 4.70 7.43 -10.59
CA PRO A 48 3.47 7.08 -11.29
C PRO A 48 3.67 6.91 -12.81
N THR A 49 4.82 7.32 -13.36
CA THR A 49 5.12 7.22 -14.80
C THR A 49 5.92 5.98 -15.18
N ALA A 50 6.46 5.25 -14.20
CA ALA A 50 7.16 4.00 -14.44
C ALA A 50 6.26 2.95 -15.12
N GLU A 51 6.82 2.15 -16.01
CA GLU A 51 6.07 1.08 -16.69
C GLU A 51 5.42 0.11 -15.70
N SER A 52 6.16 -0.28 -14.65
CA SER A 52 5.66 -1.15 -13.58
C SER A 52 4.49 -0.56 -12.81
N SER A 53 4.34 0.77 -12.78
CA SER A 53 3.20 1.45 -12.14
C SER A 53 1.91 1.30 -12.95
N THR A 54 2.01 1.15 -14.28
CA THR A 54 0.84 1.00 -15.17
C THR A 54 0.20 -0.38 -15.11
N GLU A 55 0.93 -1.39 -14.64
CA GLU A 55 0.46 -2.78 -14.55
C GLU A 55 -0.25 -3.08 -13.22
N ILE A 56 -0.08 -2.23 -12.21
CA ILE A 56 -0.66 -2.44 -10.90
C ILE A 56 -2.16 -2.17 -10.93
N LYS A 57 -2.93 -3.22 -10.63
CA LYS A 57 -4.38 -3.12 -10.54
C LYS A 57 -4.75 -2.27 -9.32
N PRO A 58 -5.58 -1.22 -9.48
CA PRO A 58 -6.05 -0.42 -8.35
C PRO A 58 -6.71 -1.24 -7.23
N GLY A 59 -7.39 -2.34 -7.59
CA GLY A 59 -8.00 -3.26 -6.61
C GLY A 59 -6.99 -3.96 -5.69
N LEU A 60 -5.75 -4.20 -6.15
CA LEU A 60 -4.69 -4.74 -5.29
C LEU A 60 -4.23 -3.69 -4.27
N LEU A 61 -4.04 -2.45 -4.71
CA LEU A 61 -3.68 -1.35 -3.81
C LEU A 61 -4.77 -1.11 -2.77
N GLN A 62 -6.04 -1.14 -3.20
CA GLN A 62 -7.18 -1.04 -2.29
C GLN A 62 -7.20 -2.17 -1.25
N ALA A 63 -6.94 -3.41 -1.68
CA ALA A 63 -6.90 -4.55 -0.75
C ALA A 63 -5.78 -4.42 0.28
N ILE A 64 -4.60 -3.93 -0.11
CA ILE A 64 -3.49 -3.66 0.81
C ILE A 64 -3.87 -2.55 1.79
N ALA A 65 -4.44 -1.43 1.30
CA ALA A 65 -4.87 -0.33 2.15
C ALA A 65 -5.90 -0.77 3.20
N THR A 66 -6.93 -1.50 2.79
CA THR A 66 -7.96 -2.04 3.68
C THR A 66 -7.36 -2.99 4.72
N TYR A 67 -6.44 -3.88 4.32
CA TYR A 67 -5.75 -4.75 5.27
C TYR A 67 -4.97 -3.95 6.33
N LEU A 68 -4.23 -2.91 5.91
CA LEU A 68 -3.48 -2.05 6.83
C LEU A 68 -4.40 -1.30 7.81
N GLU A 69 -5.53 -0.77 7.32
CA GLU A 69 -6.55 -0.13 8.15
C GLU A 69 -7.07 -1.07 9.24
N GLU A 70 -7.43 -2.30 8.87
CA GLU A 70 -7.93 -3.32 9.80
C GLU A 70 -6.89 -3.65 10.87
N GLN A 71 -5.63 -3.88 10.47
CA GLN A 71 -4.56 -4.22 11.43
C GLN A 71 -4.23 -3.10 12.41
N ILE A 72 -4.47 -1.84 12.02
CA ILE A 72 -4.13 -0.67 12.84
C ILE A 72 -5.31 -0.22 13.70
N LYS A 73 -6.55 -0.30 13.18
CA LYS A 73 -7.78 0.04 13.93
C LYS A 73 -8.20 -1.07 14.89
N SER A 74 -7.78 -2.31 14.67
CA SER A 74 -8.12 -3.46 15.54
C SER A 74 -7.28 -3.56 16.82
N LYS A 75 -6.53 -2.51 17.18
CA LYS A 75 -5.86 -2.33 18.48
C LYS A 75 -6.45 -1.16 19.23
#